data_AF-A0A8E2ECC5-F1
#
_entry.id   AF-A0A8E2ECC5-F1
#
_cell.length_a   1.000
_cell.length_b   1.000
_cell.length_c   1.000
_cell.angle_alpha   90.00
_cell.angle_beta   90.00
_cell.angle_gamma   90.00
#
_symmetry.space_group_name_H-M   'P 1'
#
loop_
_entity.id
_entity.type
_entity.pdbx_description
1 polymer ?
#
loop_
_entity_poly.entity_id
_entity_poly.type
_entity_poly.pdbx_seq_one_letter_code
_entity_poly.pdbx_strand_id
1 'polypeptide(L)'
;LLQSLHSSGLIWAYAIPASAFIVRCLFIFIPFALPTRLAAQRYAALNPIRQALTVARRQKARELRSSPKAAFAFVARQTSRDASQLHSRWHCSLPRRVLLPFCQIPVFLIMAETIRKMLGTQEGLLSMAVSAFRTTFDYKSAAVVVANSDGMNHPSLATGGMLWFPNLMVPDPTCSLPFILSGLMFYNIWQGRQKGAILSPPARYLRGFLLFVAAAIGPLTLQVPAGLLLYWASSTTSAMILNKVLDLIWPIEVPPMACKRPL
;
A
#
# COMPACT_ATOMS: atom_id res chain seq x y z
N LEU A 1 -21.52 -0.05 9.67
CA LEU A 1 -20.29 -0.43 10.41
C LEU A 1 -19.89 0.65 11.42
N LEU A 2 -19.45 1.84 10.98
CA LEU A 2 -19.01 2.93 11.88
C LEU A 2 -20.06 3.28 12.94
N GLN A 3 -21.30 3.55 12.53
CA GLN A 3 -22.41 3.82 13.45
C GLN A 3 -22.72 2.64 14.36
N SER A 4 -22.70 1.41 13.84
CA SER A 4 -22.95 0.18 14.60
C SER A 4 -21.92 -0.02 15.74
N LEU A 5 -20.66 0.30 15.48
CA LEU A 5 -19.58 0.28 16.48
C LEU A 5 -19.75 1.41 17.50
N HIS A 6 -20.17 2.59 17.05
CA HIS A 6 -20.43 3.70 17.97
C HIS A 6 -21.63 3.39 18.89
N SER A 7 -22.71 2.82 18.34
CA SER A 7 -23.89 2.43 19.11
C SER A 7 -23.64 1.29 20.10
N SER A 8 -22.55 0.53 19.94
CA SER A 8 -22.13 -0.48 20.94
C SER A 8 -21.38 0.13 22.14
N GLY A 9 -21.33 1.47 22.25
CA GLY A 9 -20.70 2.19 23.35
C GLY A 9 -19.26 2.65 23.08
N LEU A 10 -18.70 2.42 21.89
CA LEU A 10 -17.36 2.90 21.55
C LEU A 10 -17.41 4.40 21.20
N ILE A 11 -16.54 5.20 21.82
CA ILE A 11 -16.29 6.56 21.35
C ILE A 11 -15.69 6.55 19.93
N TRP A 12 -15.89 7.62 19.16
CA TRP A 12 -15.42 7.71 17.78
C TRP A 12 -13.92 7.47 17.62
N ALA A 13 -13.13 7.91 18.59
CA ALA A 13 -11.70 7.67 18.68
C ALA A 13 -11.30 6.18 18.65
N TYR A 14 -12.18 5.25 19.08
CA TYR A 14 -11.98 3.80 18.98
C TYR A 14 -12.80 3.16 17.86
N ALA A 15 -14.03 3.64 17.61
CA ALA A 15 -14.89 3.13 16.56
C ALA A 15 -14.25 3.28 15.16
N ILE A 16 -13.56 4.40 14.91
CA ILE A 16 -12.83 4.65 13.65
C ILE A 16 -11.69 3.62 13.46
N PRO A 17 -10.71 3.46 14.39
CA PRO A 17 -9.69 2.43 14.27
C PRO A 17 -10.23 1.00 14.15
N ALA A 18 -11.24 0.65 14.96
CA ALA A 18 -11.85 -0.68 14.92
C ALA A 18 -12.49 -0.95 13.55
N SER A 19 -13.22 0.02 13.00
CA SER A 19 -13.78 -0.09 11.65
C SER A 19 -12.69 -0.24 10.59
N ALA A 20 -11.58 0.50 10.69
CA ALA A 20 -10.47 0.41 9.76
C ALA A 20 -9.82 -0.97 9.77
N PHE A 21 -9.64 -1.57 10.96
CA PHE A 21 -9.12 -2.92 11.11
C PHE A 21 -10.08 -3.97 10.54
N ILE A 22 -11.37 -3.90 10.88
CA ILE A 22 -12.40 -4.83 10.36
C ILE A 22 -12.48 -4.75 8.83
N VAL A 23 -12.53 -3.53 8.27
CA VAL A 23 -12.56 -3.32 6.82
C VAL A 23 -11.31 -3.92 6.17
N ARG A 24 -10.14 -3.76 6.79
CA ARG A 24 -8.93 -4.41 6.29
C ARG A 24 -9.02 -5.91 6.31
N CYS A 25 -9.39 -6.51 7.44
CA CYS A 25 -9.46 -7.96 7.57
C CYS A 25 -10.42 -8.56 6.54
N LEU A 26 -11.64 -8.03 6.43
CA LEU A 26 -12.69 -8.64 5.62
C LEU A 26 -12.58 -8.28 4.13
N PHE A 27 -12.32 -7.01 3.80
CA PHE A 27 -12.44 -6.51 2.42
C PHE A 27 -11.10 -6.31 1.72
N ILE A 28 -9.97 -6.33 2.43
CA ILE A 28 -8.66 -6.10 1.82
C ILE A 28 -7.75 -7.33 1.98
N PHE A 29 -7.66 -7.85 3.19
CA PHE A 29 -6.72 -8.90 3.54
C PHE A 29 -7.08 -10.23 2.89
N ILE A 30 -8.30 -10.70 3.12
CA ILE A 30 -8.81 -11.96 2.58
C ILE A 30 -8.81 -11.96 1.04
N PRO A 31 -9.42 -10.97 0.34
CA PRO A 31 -9.51 -11.03 -1.12
C PRO A 31 -8.23 -10.62 -1.86
N PHE A 32 -7.37 -9.79 -1.27
CA PHE A 32 -6.23 -9.21 -2.00
C PHE A 32 -4.87 -9.52 -1.38
N ALA A 33 -4.66 -9.22 -0.09
CA ALA A 33 -3.34 -9.34 0.54
C ALA A 33 -2.87 -10.80 0.65
N LEU A 34 -3.74 -11.69 1.12
CA LEU A 34 -3.42 -13.12 1.28
C LEU A 34 -3.15 -13.80 -0.08
N PRO A 35 -3.99 -13.67 -1.12
CA PRO A 35 -3.68 -14.23 -2.44
C PRO A 35 -2.38 -13.67 -3.04
N THR A 36 -2.11 -12.37 -2.83
CA THR A 36 -0.85 -11.75 -3.26
C THR A 36 0.35 -12.41 -2.59
N ARG A 37 0.27 -12.66 -1.27
CA ARG A 37 1.32 -13.32 -0.50
C ARG A 37 1.57 -14.76 -0.97
N LEU A 38 0.50 -15.54 -1.13
CA LEU A 38 0.58 -16.92 -1.61
C LEU A 38 1.14 -16.99 -3.03
N ALA A 39 0.75 -16.06 -3.91
CA ALA A 39 1.31 -15.95 -5.26
C ALA A 39 2.81 -15.60 -5.24
N ALA A 40 3.25 -14.75 -4.31
CA ALA A 40 4.66 -14.41 -4.13
C ALA A 40 5.49 -15.61 -3.61
N GLN A 41 4.96 -16.38 -2.66
CA GLN A 41 5.61 -17.62 -2.19
C GLN A 41 5.77 -18.64 -3.32
N ARG A 42 4.71 -18.91 -4.08
CA ARG A 42 4.77 -19.82 -5.23
C ARG A 42 5.79 -19.35 -6.26
N TYR A 43 5.84 -18.04 -6.52
CA TYR A 43 6.84 -17.47 -7.43
C TYR A 43 8.28 -17.68 -6.92
N ALA A 44 8.51 -17.49 -5.62
CA ALA A 44 9.82 -17.74 -5.01
C ALA A 44 10.22 -19.22 -5.08
N ALA A 45 9.30 -20.14 -4.80
CA ALA A 45 9.52 -21.59 -4.89
C ALA A 45 9.83 -22.07 -6.31
N LEU A 46 9.38 -21.36 -7.35
CA LEU A 46 9.64 -21.68 -8.75
C LEU A 46 11.01 -21.16 -9.26
N ASN A 47 11.78 -20.43 -8.45
CA ASN A 47 13.10 -19.93 -8.83
C ASN A 47 14.07 -21.01 -9.37
N PRO A 48 14.28 -22.17 -8.72
CA PRO A 48 15.18 -23.20 -9.25
C PRO A 48 14.74 -23.72 -10.63
N ILE A 49 13.44 -23.91 -10.84
CA ILE A 49 12.90 -24.37 -12.13
C ILE A 49 13.16 -23.32 -13.22
N ARG A 50 12.94 -22.03 -12.91
CA ARG A 50 13.22 -20.94 -13.86
C ARG A 50 14.71 -20.87 -14.21
N GLN A 51 15.59 -21.09 -13.25
CA GLN A 51 17.04 -21.14 -13.48
C GLN A 51 17.41 -22.34 -14.36
N ALA A 52 16.90 -23.54 -14.04
CA ALA A 52 17.14 -24.75 -14.82
C ALA A 52 16.65 -24.62 -16.27
N LEU A 53 15.44 -24.07 -16.47
CA LEU A 53 14.92 -23.78 -17.81
C LEU A 53 15.83 -22.82 -18.58
N THR A 54 16.35 -21.78 -17.92
CA THR A 54 17.27 -20.84 -18.56
C THR A 54 18.56 -21.53 -19.01
N VAL A 55 19.11 -22.44 -18.20
CA VAL A 55 20.31 -23.22 -18.55
C VAL A 55 20.03 -24.16 -19.73
N ALA A 56 18.93 -24.91 -19.69
CA ALA A 56 18.54 -25.83 -20.77
C ALA A 56 18.31 -25.07 -22.10
N ARG A 57 17.67 -23.89 -22.06
CA ARG A 57 17.50 -23.05 -23.27
C ARG A 57 18.81 -22.49 -23.80
N ARG A 58 19.76 -22.14 -22.92
CA ARG A 58 21.10 -21.69 -23.32
C ARG A 58 21.88 -22.79 -24.04
N GLN A 59 21.83 -24.03 -23.55
CA GLN A 59 22.47 -25.18 -24.20
C GLN A 59 21.90 -25.38 -25.62
N LYS A 60 20.57 -25.46 -25.74
CA LYS A 60 19.89 -25.62 -27.03
C LYS A 60 20.17 -24.45 -28.01
N ALA A 61 20.33 -23.24 -27.49
CA ALA A 61 20.66 -22.07 -28.32
C ALA A 61 22.09 -22.12 -28.88
N ARG A 62 23.05 -22.70 -28.14
CA ARG A 62 24.43 -22.90 -28.62
C ARG A 62 24.49 -23.91 -29.76
N GLU A 63 23.65 -24.95 -29.71
CA GLU A 63 23.56 -25.97 -30.77
C GLU A 63 22.91 -25.43 -32.05
N LEU A 64 21.84 -24.63 -31.92
CA LEU A 64 21.03 -24.20 -33.06
C LEU A 64 21.48 -22.90 -33.72
N ARG A 65 22.32 -22.09 -33.06
CA ARG A 65 22.64 -20.73 -33.52
C ARG A 65 24.13 -20.46 -33.42
N SER A 66 24.74 -20.17 -34.58
CA SER A 66 26.14 -19.76 -34.71
C SER A 66 26.39 -18.30 -34.29
N SER A 67 25.39 -17.41 -34.40
CA SER A 67 25.54 -16.01 -33.96
C SER A 67 25.22 -15.83 -32.47
N PRO A 68 26.13 -15.23 -31.67
CA PRO A 68 25.93 -15.07 -30.24
C PRO A 68 24.75 -14.14 -29.92
N LYS A 69 24.59 -13.03 -30.65
CA LYS A 69 23.46 -12.09 -30.46
C LYS A 69 22.10 -12.76 -30.71
N ALA A 70 22.02 -13.58 -31.78
CA ALA A 70 20.81 -14.33 -32.08
C ALA A 70 20.50 -15.40 -31.03
N ALA A 71 21.53 -16.08 -30.51
CA ALA A 71 21.39 -17.05 -29.43
C ALA A 71 20.87 -16.38 -28.13
N PHE A 72 21.42 -15.24 -27.73
CA PHE A 72 20.93 -14.49 -26.55
C PHE A 72 19.48 -14.05 -26.70
N ALA A 73 19.13 -13.48 -27.86
CA ALA A 73 17.76 -13.04 -28.14
C ALA A 73 16.76 -14.23 -28.13
N PHE A 74 17.16 -15.37 -28.69
CA PHE A 74 16.37 -16.60 -28.67
C PHE A 74 16.14 -17.10 -27.24
N VAL A 75 17.20 -17.21 -26.43
CA VAL A 75 17.10 -17.62 -25.03
C VAL A 75 16.19 -16.69 -24.26
N ALA A 76 16.39 -15.37 -24.36
CA ALA A 76 15.58 -14.39 -23.64
C ALA A 76 14.08 -14.51 -23.98
N ARG A 77 13.75 -14.62 -25.27
CA ARG A 77 12.36 -14.80 -25.74
C ARG A 77 11.75 -16.11 -25.23
N GLN A 78 12.48 -17.22 -25.37
CA GLN A 78 11.97 -18.53 -24.99
C GLN A 78 11.82 -18.67 -23.48
N THR A 79 12.81 -18.24 -22.70
CA THR A 79 12.74 -18.22 -21.23
C THR A 79 11.60 -17.34 -20.74
N SER A 80 11.34 -16.19 -21.37
CA SER A 80 10.20 -15.35 -21.00
C SER A 80 8.86 -16.04 -21.27
N ARG A 81 8.72 -16.76 -22.39
CA ARG A 81 7.50 -17.53 -22.72
C ARG A 81 7.28 -18.68 -21.74
N ASP A 82 8.31 -19.50 -21.53
CA ASP A 82 8.26 -20.63 -20.60
C ASP A 82 7.95 -20.15 -19.16
N ALA A 83 8.59 -19.06 -18.73
CA ALA A 83 8.31 -18.46 -17.43
C ALA A 83 6.86 -17.96 -17.33
N SER A 84 6.31 -17.32 -18.36
CA SER A 84 4.91 -16.89 -18.37
C SER A 84 3.93 -18.06 -18.26
N GLN A 85 4.16 -19.13 -19.01
CA GLN A 85 3.35 -20.34 -18.95
C GLN A 85 3.43 -21.00 -17.57
N LEU A 86 4.64 -21.10 -17.02
CA LEU A 86 4.87 -21.61 -15.67
C LEU A 86 4.13 -20.77 -14.62
N HIS A 87 4.22 -19.44 -14.71
CA HIS A 87 3.53 -18.56 -13.77
C HIS A 87 2.01 -18.66 -13.87
N SER A 88 1.46 -18.83 -15.08
CA SER A 88 0.03 -19.05 -15.28
C SER A 88 -0.41 -20.38 -14.68
N ARG A 89 0.35 -21.46 -14.95
CA ARG A 89 0.07 -22.81 -14.44
C ARG A 89 0.02 -22.88 -12.91
N TRP A 90 0.88 -22.13 -12.23
CA TRP A 90 0.95 -22.11 -10.76
C TRP A 90 0.25 -20.89 -10.12
N HIS A 91 -0.59 -20.17 -10.88
CA HIS A 91 -1.34 -18.99 -10.42
C HIS A 91 -0.50 -17.89 -9.76
N CYS A 92 0.75 -17.73 -10.18
CA CYS A 92 1.66 -16.72 -9.65
C CYS A 92 1.99 -15.65 -10.70
N SER A 93 1.05 -15.27 -11.58
CA SER A 93 1.28 -14.26 -12.61
C SER A 93 1.59 -12.85 -12.04
N LEU A 94 2.22 -12.00 -12.85
CA LEU A 94 2.59 -10.64 -12.44
C LEU A 94 1.40 -9.80 -11.93
N PRO A 95 0.21 -9.80 -12.58
CA PRO A 95 -0.94 -9.05 -12.09
C PRO A 95 -1.38 -9.47 -10.68
N ARG A 96 -1.37 -10.78 -10.38
CA ARG A 96 -1.72 -11.29 -9.05
C ARG A 96 -0.73 -10.86 -7.97
N ARG A 97 0.54 -10.68 -8.32
CA ARG A 97 1.59 -10.28 -7.36
C ARG A 97 1.69 -8.77 -7.18
N VAL A 98 1.37 -7.99 -8.20
CA VAL A 98 1.63 -6.54 -8.22
C VAL A 98 0.36 -5.71 -8.27
N LEU A 99 -0.66 -6.10 -9.03
CA LEU A 99 -1.86 -5.28 -9.22
C LEU A 99 -2.90 -5.45 -8.10
N LEU A 100 -3.03 -6.66 -7.51
CA LEU A 100 -4.02 -6.91 -6.45
C LEU A 100 -3.93 -5.97 -5.25
N PRO A 101 -2.74 -5.58 -4.73
CA PRO A 101 -2.65 -4.59 -3.67
C PRO A 101 -3.24 -3.22 -4.02
N PHE A 102 -3.31 -2.83 -5.30
CA PHE A 102 -3.89 -1.54 -5.70
C PHE A 102 -5.42 -1.53 -5.60
N CYS A 103 -6.07 -2.70 -5.59
CA CYS A 103 -7.51 -2.81 -5.35
C CYS A 103 -7.92 -2.34 -3.94
N GLN A 104 -6.98 -2.11 -3.02
CA GLN A 104 -7.25 -1.51 -1.72
C GLN A 104 -7.58 0.00 -1.80
N ILE A 105 -7.12 0.70 -2.85
CA ILE A 105 -7.24 2.16 -2.95
C ILE A 105 -8.72 2.59 -2.98
N PRO A 106 -9.61 1.99 -3.82
CA PRO A 106 -11.03 2.34 -3.80
C PRO A 106 -11.69 2.15 -2.44
N VAL A 107 -11.39 1.04 -1.74
CA VAL A 107 -11.97 0.76 -0.41
C VAL A 107 -11.52 1.82 0.61
N PHE A 108 -10.24 2.18 0.58
CA PHE A 108 -9.71 3.26 1.42
C PHE A 108 -10.39 4.60 1.11
N LEU A 109 -10.51 4.96 -0.16
CA LEU A 109 -11.13 6.22 -0.58
C LEU A 109 -12.62 6.29 -0.21
N ILE A 110 -13.37 5.20 -0.36
CA ILE A 110 -14.78 5.14 0.03
C ILE A 110 -14.93 5.38 1.55
N MET A 111 -14.12 4.71 2.37
CA MET A 111 -14.17 4.90 3.82
C MET A 111 -13.69 6.29 4.24
N ALA A 112 -12.63 6.80 3.61
CA ALA A 112 -12.13 8.14 3.84
C ALA A 112 -13.18 9.21 3.47
N GLU A 113 -13.85 9.07 2.33
CA GLU A 113 -14.94 9.94 1.90
C GLU A 113 -16.16 9.85 2.83
N THR A 114 -16.48 8.64 3.32
CA THR A 114 -17.56 8.45 4.30
C THR A 114 -17.26 9.20 5.59
N ILE A 115 -16.06 9.04 6.15
CA ILE A 115 -15.65 9.75 7.36
C ILE A 115 -15.60 11.25 7.10
N ARG A 116 -15.07 11.68 5.97
CA ARG A 116 -15.01 13.09 5.55
C ARG A 116 -16.40 13.74 5.55
N LYS A 117 -17.41 13.07 5.00
CA LYS A 117 -18.81 13.50 5.04
C LYS A 117 -19.35 13.56 6.47
N MET A 118 -19.00 12.59 7.31
CA MET A 118 -19.40 12.59 8.72
C MET A 118 -18.83 13.77 9.51
N LEU A 119 -17.62 14.21 9.16
CA LEU A 119 -16.96 15.39 9.73
C LEU A 119 -17.53 16.72 9.23
N GLY A 120 -18.47 16.72 8.28
CA GLY A 120 -19.13 17.92 7.78
C GLY A 120 -18.26 18.87 6.95
N THR A 121 -17.14 18.36 6.41
CA THR A 121 -16.33 19.16 5.48
C THR A 121 -17.01 19.27 4.12
N GLN A 122 -16.97 20.45 3.51
CA GLN A 122 -17.63 20.72 2.22
C GLN A 122 -16.73 20.37 1.02
N GLU A 123 -15.42 20.24 1.23
CA GLU A 123 -14.46 19.90 0.17
C GLU A 123 -14.34 18.40 -0.03
N GLY A 124 -14.39 17.92 -1.28
CA GLY A 124 -14.13 16.51 -1.60
C GLY A 124 -12.69 16.10 -1.30
N LEU A 125 -12.43 14.79 -1.15
CA LEU A 125 -11.11 14.27 -0.80
C LEU A 125 -10.00 14.64 -1.81
N LEU A 126 -10.34 14.72 -3.10
CA LEU A 126 -9.42 15.21 -4.14
C LEU A 126 -9.12 16.71 -3.99
N SER A 127 -10.12 17.52 -3.62
CA SER A 127 -9.92 18.94 -3.33
C SER A 127 -8.98 19.11 -2.14
N MET A 128 -9.17 18.33 -1.07
CA MET A 128 -8.29 18.37 0.10
C MET A 128 -6.87 17.93 -0.23
N ALA A 129 -6.68 16.88 -1.04
CA ALA A 129 -5.36 16.44 -1.49
C ALA A 129 -4.68 17.50 -2.36
N VAL A 130 -5.41 18.09 -3.31
CA VAL A 130 -4.91 19.18 -4.15
C VAL A 130 -4.58 20.42 -3.30
N SER A 131 -5.43 20.77 -2.33
CA SER A 131 -5.23 21.88 -1.40
C SER A 131 -3.96 21.68 -0.56
N ALA A 132 -3.77 20.48 0.00
CA ALA A 132 -2.56 20.08 0.72
C ALA A 132 -1.30 20.17 -0.14
N PHE A 133 -1.36 19.81 -1.42
CA PHE A 133 -0.24 20.01 -2.35
C PHE A 133 -0.04 21.48 -2.75
N ARG A 134 -1.12 22.26 -2.90
CA ARG A 134 -1.10 23.68 -3.28
C ARG A 134 -0.49 24.56 -2.20
N THR A 135 -0.72 24.27 -0.91
CA THR A 135 -0.07 24.98 0.21
C THR A 135 1.47 24.92 0.18
N THR A 136 2.06 24.05 -0.63
CA THR A 136 3.53 23.94 -0.78
C THR A 136 4.07 24.68 -2.02
N PHE A 137 3.23 25.01 -3.01
CA PHE A 137 3.71 25.48 -4.32
C PHE A 137 3.27 26.88 -4.76
N ASP A 138 2.19 27.49 -4.24
CA ASP A 138 1.94 28.92 -4.52
C ASP A 138 0.91 29.60 -3.61
N TYR A 139 1.21 30.86 -3.24
CA TYR A 139 0.31 31.84 -2.64
C TYR A 139 -0.41 32.56 -3.77
N LYS A 140 -1.52 31.98 -4.28
CA LYS A 140 -2.68 32.71 -4.84
C LYS A 140 -3.68 31.78 -5.55
N SER A 141 -4.91 31.92 -5.07
CA SER A 141 -6.15 31.97 -5.84
C SER A 141 -6.95 30.71 -6.17
N ALA A 142 -8.25 30.89 -5.89
CA ALA A 142 -9.44 30.42 -6.57
C ALA A 142 -9.95 29.01 -6.21
N ALA A 143 -10.99 29.07 -5.38
CA ALA A 143 -11.95 28.03 -5.07
C ALA A 143 -12.58 27.42 -6.33
N VAL A 144 -12.69 26.09 -6.33
CA VAL A 144 -13.69 25.37 -7.13
C VAL A 144 -14.60 24.69 -6.14
N VAL A 145 -15.74 25.33 -5.92
CA VAL A 145 -16.89 24.80 -5.18
C VAL A 145 -17.56 23.75 -6.05
N VAL A 146 -17.66 22.52 -5.55
CA VAL A 146 -18.73 21.59 -5.96
C VAL A 146 -19.53 21.29 -4.70
N ALA A 147 -20.73 21.84 -4.69
CA ALA A 147 -21.70 21.80 -3.61
C ALA A 147 -22.42 20.45 -3.51
N ASN A 148 -23.05 20.28 -2.34
CA ASN A 148 -24.12 19.36 -1.95
C ASN A 148 -23.67 18.10 -1.18
N SER A 149 -23.70 18.21 0.15
CA SER A 149 -23.97 17.05 1.01
C SER A 149 -24.96 17.42 2.11
N ASP A 150 -26.24 17.28 1.78
CA ASP A 150 -27.29 17.07 2.77
C ASP A 150 -27.01 15.78 3.56
N GLY A 151 -27.04 15.88 4.89
CA GLY A 151 -27.59 14.80 5.71
C GLY A 151 -26.68 13.77 6.38
N MET A 152 -25.35 13.91 6.42
CA MET A 152 -24.50 12.97 7.20
C MET A 152 -23.57 13.64 8.21
N ASN A 153 -23.79 14.90 8.59
CA ASN A 153 -22.99 15.52 9.64
C ASN A 153 -23.31 14.87 10.99
N HIS A 154 -22.29 14.32 11.67
CA HIS A 154 -22.48 13.67 12.96
C HIS A 154 -21.84 14.52 14.08
N PRO A 155 -22.59 15.41 14.74
CA PRO A 155 -22.02 16.40 15.67
C PRO A 155 -21.31 15.75 16.86
N SER A 156 -21.64 14.50 17.22
CA SER A 156 -20.91 13.77 18.28
C SER A 156 -19.45 13.45 17.94
N LEU A 157 -18.99 13.66 16.69
CA LEU A 157 -17.57 13.62 16.33
C LEU A 157 -16.78 14.78 16.94
N ALA A 158 -17.43 15.91 17.25
CA ALA A 158 -16.79 17.05 17.90
C ALA A 158 -16.36 16.76 19.34
N THR A 159 -17.02 15.81 20.01
CA THR A 159 -16.73 15.40 21.39
C THR A 159 -16.22 13.96 21.49
N GLY A 160 -16.11 13.26 20.35
CA GLY A 160 -15.76 11.84 20.28
C GLY A 160 -14.28 11.53 20.13
N GLY A 161 -13.41 12.55 20.26
CA GLY A 161 -11.97 12.40 20.20
C GLY A 161 -11.36 11.85 21.49
N MET A 162 -10.04 11.86 21.59
CA MET A 162 -9.30 11.40 22.77
C MET A 162 -7.96 12.11 22.92
N LEU A 163 -7.35 12.00 24.09
CA LEU A 163 -6.00 12.51 24.38
C LEU A 163 -5.88 14.00 24.03
N TRP A 164 -4.96 14.36 23.13
CA TRP A 164 -4.69 15.73 22.71
C TRP A 164 -5.54 16.20 21.52
N PHE A 165 -6.41 15.34 20.97
CA PHE A 165 -7.32 15.66 19.85
C PHE A 165 -8.78 15.37 20.25
N PRO A 166 -9.37 16.17 21.16
CA PRO A 166 -10.73 15.92 21.67
C PRO A 166 -11.82 16.10 20.60
N ASN A 167 -11.57 16.96 19.61
CA ASN A 167 -12.50 17.23 18.51
C ASN A 167 -11.94 16.65 17.20
N LEU A 168 -12.64 15.66 16.63
CA LEU A 168 -12.21 14.98 15.41
C LEU A 168 -12.50 15.78 14.13
N MET A 169 -13.37 16.78 14.21
CA MET A 169 -13.81 17.61 13.07
C MET A 169 -12.83 18.74 12.74
N VAL A 170 -11.93 19.07 13.66
CA VAL A 170 -10.91 20.10 13.49
C VAL A 170 -9.52 19.48 13.28
N PRO A 171 -8.55 20.23 12.71
CA PRO A 171 -7.16 19.78 12.66
C PRO A 171 -6.57 19.52 14.06
N ASP A 172 -5.57 18.64 14.14
CA ASP A 172 -4.89 18.34 15.42
C ASP A 172 -4.22 19.62 15.98
N PRO A 173 -4.63 20.11 17.17
CA PRO A 173 -4.08 21.33 17.74
C PRO A 173 -2.57 21.23 18.06
N THR A 174 -2.07 20.03 18.32
CA THR A 174 -0.65 19.79 18.62
C THR A 174 0.19 19.46 17.40
N CYS A 175 -0.45 19.28 16.23
CA CYS A 175 0.17 18.80 14.99
C CYS A 175 0.84 17.41 15.08
N SER A 176 0.71 16.68 16.19
CA SER A 176 1.39 15.39 16.41
C SER A 176 0.90 14.30 15.47
N LEU A 177 -0.41 14.23 15.23
CA LEU A 177 -1.10 13.18 14.50
C LEU A 177 -0.71 13.13 13.00
N PRO A 178 -0.60 14.26 12.27
CA PRO A 178 0.05 14.31 10.95
C PRO A 178 1.45 13.69 10.91
N PHE A 179 2.31 13.99 11.89
CA PHE A 179 3.67 13.44 11.94
C PHE A 179 3.71 11.97 12.35
N ILE A 180 2.82 11.52 13.24
CA ILE A 180 2.65 10.10 13.56
C ILE A 180 2.25 9.33 12.30
N LEU A 181 1.28 9.83 11.55
CA LEU A 181 0.87 9.23 10.27
C LEU A 181 2.05 9.15 9.28
N SER A 182 2.79 10.26 9.13
CA SER A 182 3.98 10.31 8.29
C SER A 182 5.02 9.26 8.69
N GLY A 183 5.34 9.16 9.98
CA GLY A 183 6.24 8.15 10.53
C GLY A 183 5.78 6.72 10.29
N LEU A 184 4.48 6.44 10.50
CA LEU A 184 3.88 5.13 10.23
C LEU A 184 3.99 4.74 8.75
N MET A 185 3.69 5.67 7.83
CA MET A 185 3.78 5.41 6.39
C MET A 185 5.22 5.22 5.94
N PHE A 186 6.14 6.05 6.44
CA PHE A 186 7.56 5.93 6.16
C PHE A 186 8.07 4.56 6.62
N TYR A 187 7.78 4.19 7.86
CA TYR A 187 8.18 2.90 8.42
C TYR A 187 7.57 1.73 7.65
N ASN A 188 6.29 1.82 7.24
CA ASN A 188 5.62 0.78 6.45
C ASN A 188 6.31 0.52 5.10
N ILE A 189 6.74 1.58 4.41
CA ILE A 189 7.49 1.45 3.15
C ILE A 189 8.92 0.96 3.42
N TRP A 190 9.55 1.48 4.47
CA TRP A 190 10.92 1.13 4.83
C TRP A 190 11.05 -0.36 5.19
N GLN A 191 10.16 -0.89 6.03
CA GLN A 191 10.17 -2.30 6.43
C GLN A 191 9.82 -3.26 5.28
N GLY A 192 9.05 -2.82 4.27
CA GLY A 192 8.61 -3.65 3.14
C GLY A 192 9.72 -4.13 2.20
N ARG A 193 11.00 -3.90 2.53
CA ARG A 193 12.14 -4.41 1.77
C ARG A 193 12.32 -5.90 2.04
N GLN A 194 12.19 -6.73 1.01
CA GLN A 194 12.61 -8.13 1.11
C GLN A 194 14.12 -8.19 1.38
N LYS A 195 14.49 -8.80 2.52
CA LYS A 195 15.90 -9.01 2.91
C LYS A 195 16.58 -9.87 1.83
N GLY A 196 17.74 -9.44 1.34
CA GLY A 196 18.48 -10.16 0.29
C GLY A 196 18.03 -9.91 -1.16
N ALA A 197 16.92 -9.20 -1.39
CA ALA A 197 16.48 -8.86 -2.75
C ALA A 197 17.28 -7.67 -3.32
N ILE A 198 17.88 -7.85 -4.50
CA ILE A 198 18.48 -6.77 -5.29
C ILE A 198 17.36 -6.08 -6.06
N LEU A 199 17.09 -4.82 -5.72
CA LEU A 199 16.12 -3.99 -6.44
C LEU A 199 16.67 -3.60 -7.81
N SER A 200 15.81 -3.65 -8.84
CA SER A 200 16.10 -3.02 -10.12
C SER A 200 16.23 -1.49 -9.97
N PRO A 201 16.99 -0.80 -10.84
CA PRO A 201 17.14 0.66 -10.74
C PRO A 201 15.81 1.42 -10.67
N PRO A 202 14.80 1.13 -11.52
CA PRO A 202 13.49 1.81 -11.43
C PRO A 202 12.79 1.57 -10.09
N ALA A 203 12.86 0.36 -9.55
CA ALA A 203 12.25 0.04 -8.26
C ALA A 203 12.93 0.76 -7.09
N ARG A 204 14.24 1.01 -7.19
CA ARG A 204 15.00 1.81 -6.21
C ARG A 204 14.57 3.27 -6.23
N TYR A 205 14.46 3.88 -7.41
CA TYR A 205 13.99 5.26 -7.55
C TYR A 205 12.55 5.42 -7.07
N LEU A 206 11.65 4.51 -7.47
CA LEU A 206 10.26 4.53 -7.01
C LEU A 206 10.16 4.42 -5.49
N ARG A 207 10.94 3.54 -4.85
CA ARG A 207 10.98 3.43 -3.39
C ARG A 207 11.47 4.72 -2.74
N GLY A 208 12.53 5.33 -3.26
CA GLY A 208 13.04 6.61 -2.74
C GLY A 208 11.98 7.71 -2.82
N PHE A 209 11.30 7.81 -3.96
CA PHE A 209 10.18 8.72 -4.16
C PHE A 209 9.03 8.46 -3.17
N LEU A 210 8.62 7.22 -2.97
CA LEU A 210 7.56 6.89 -2.02
C LEU A 210 7.92 7.22 -0.56
N LEU A 211 9.19 7.03 -0.17
CA LEU A 211 9.67 7.43 1.16
C LEU A 211 9.68 8.95 1.33
N PHE A 212 10.07 9.69 0.29
CA PHE A 212 9.98 11.14 0.26
C PHE A 212 8.52 11.61 0.42
N VAL A 213 7.60 11.02 -0.35
CA VAL A 213 6.16 11.32 -0.25
C VAL A 213 5.65 11.03 1.17
N ALA A 214 6.04 9.89 1.76
CA ALA A 214 5.63 9.55 3.13
C ALA A 214 6.13 10.56 4.17
N ALA A 215 7.36 11.06 4.03
CA ALA A 215 7.89 12.13 4.88
C ALA A 215 7.15 13.47 4.68
N ALA A 216 6.78 13.79 3.43
CA ALA A 216 6.04 15.01 3.11
C ALA A 216 4.60 15.01 3.63
N ILE A 217 3.97 13.84 3.87
CA ILE A 217 2.60 13.76 4.38
C ILE A 217 2.40 14.53 5.68
N GLY A 218 3.40 14.55 6.58
CA GLY A 218 3.31 15.27 7.86
C GLY A 218 2.96 16.75 7.67
N PRO A 219 3.83 17.56 7.04
CA PRO A 219 3.54 18.98 6.80
C PRO A 219 2.35 19.21 5.85
N LEU A 220 2.14 18.34 4.85
CA LEU A 220 1.03 18.50 3.90
C LEU A 220 -0.35 18.34 4.55
N THR A 221 -0.45 17.60 5.65
CA THR A 221 -1.74 17.25 6.26
C THR A 221 -2.06 18.03 7.54
N LEU A 222 -1.33 19.10 7.85
CA LEU A 222 -1.54 19.91 9.05
C LEU A 222 -2.95 20.52 9.13
N GLN A 223 -3.60 20.80 8.00
CA GLN A 223 -4.96 21.37 7.93
C GLN A 223 -6.07 20.31 7.76
N VAL A 224 -5.71 19.03 7.76
CA VAL A 224 -6.66 17.94 7.61
C VAL A 224 -7.31 17.63 8.96
N PRO A 225 -8.64 17.45 9.04
CA PRO A 225 -9.32 17.08 10.27
C PRO A 225 -8.74 15.83 10.94
N ALA A 226 -8.61 15.86 12.26
CA ALA A 226 -7.99 14.80 13.05
C ALA A 226 -8.68 13.43 12.84
N GLY A 227 -10.00 13.39 12.63
CA GLY A 227 -10.74 12.15 12.37
C GLY A 227 -10.31 11.44 11.09
N LEU A 228 -10.00 12.18 10.02
CA LEU A 228 -9.54 11.59 8.76
C LEU A 228 -8.12 11.05 8.88
N LEU A 229 -7.25 11.79 9.58
CA LEU A 229 -5.89 11.36 9.85
C LEU A 229 -5.85 10.16 10.81
N LEU A 230 -6.73 10.11 11.81
CA LEU A 230 -6.89 8.98 12.71
C LEU A 230 -7.28 7.72 11.94
N TYR A 231 -8.24 7.84 11.01
CA TYR A 231 -8.59 6.75 10.11
C TYR A 231 -7.39 6.30 9.29
N TRP A 232 -6.65 7.22 8.68
CA TRP A 232 -5.50 6.89 7.84
C TRP A 232 -4.36 6.24 8.65
N ALA A 233 -4.08 6.74 9.85
CA ALA A 233 -3.09 6.15 10.75
C ALA A 233 -3.49 4.73 11.15
N SER A 234 -4.74 4.55 11.60
CA SER A 234 -5.28 3.24 11.98
C SER A 234 -5.28 2.24 10.83
N SER A 235 -5.61 2.75 9.64
CA SER A 235 -5.58 2.04 8.37
C SER A 235 -4.16 1.54 8.06
N THR A 236 -3.16 2.42 8.12
CA THR A 236 -1.75 2.08 7.91
C THR A 236 -1.25 1.06 8.93
N THR A 237 -1.52 1.28 10.22
CA THR A 237 -1.14 0.37 11.30
C THR A 237 -1.76 -1.02 11.14
N SER A 238 -3.05 -1.08 10.78
CA SER A 238 -3.74 -2.34 10.49
C SER A 238 -3.06 -3.11 9.34
N ALA A 239 -2.64 -2.41 8.28
CA ALA A 239 -1.89 -3.03 7.19
C ALA A 239 -0.54 -3.61 7.68
N MET A 240 0.17 -2.87 8.54
CA MET A 240 1.45 -3.32 9.11
C MET A 240 1.27 -4.57 9.97
N ILE A 241 0.27 -4.61 10.84
CA ILE A 241 -0.05 -5.77 11.68
C ILE A 241 -0.36 -6.98 10.80
N LEU A 242 -1.24 -6.83 9.82
CA LEU A 242 -1.63 -7.93 8.93
C LEU A 242 -0.47 -8.42 8.06
N ASN A 243 0.41 -7.52 7.60
CA ASN A 243 1.64 -7.90 6.90
C ASN A 243 2.60 -8.68 7.81
N LYS A 244 2.74 -8.27 9.08
CA LYS A 244 3.52 -9.03 10.09
C LYS A 244 2.93 -10.42 10.32
N VAL A 245 1.61 -10.55 10.40
CA VAL A 245 0.93 -11.84 10.50
C VAL A 245 1.24 -12.71 9.27
N LEU A 246 1.21 -12.14 8.06
CA LEU A 246 1.60 -12.86 6.83
C LEU A 246 3.06 -13.29 6.84
N ASP A 247 3.96 -12.47 7.39
CA ASP A 247 5.37 -12.83 7.52
C ASP A 247 5.62 -13.97 8.49
N LEU A 248 4.83 -14.04 9.57
CA LEU A 248 4.92 -15.10 10.58
C LEU A 248 4.31 -16.41 10.09
N ILE A 249 3.10 -16.38 9.50
CA ILE A 249 2.38 -17.59 9.11
C ILE A 249 2.84 -18.10 7.73
N TRP A 250 3.13 -17.19 6.78
CA TRP A 250 3.51 -17.50 5.41
C TRP A 250 4.81 -16.78 5.00
N PRO A 251 5.97 -17.16 5.58
CA PRO A 251 7.26 -16.57 5.21
C PRO A 251 7.59 -16.83 3.73
N ILE A 252 8.19 -15.84 3.05
CA ILE A 252 8.72 -16.04 1.69
C ILE A 252 10.18 -16.45 1.81
N GLU A 253 10.50 -17.64 1.33
CA GLU A 253 11.88 -18.12 1.27
C GLU A 253 12.68 -17.29 0.26
N VAL A 254 13.84 -16.80 0.71
CA VAL A 254 14.79 -16.13 -0.18
C VAL A 254 15.54 -17.20 -0.98
N PRO A 255 15.67 -17.04 -2.31
CA PRO A 255 16.46 -17.98 -3.09
C PRO A 255 17.92 -17.97 -2.59
N PRO A 256 18.61 -19.13 -2.59
CA PRO A 256 20.02 -19.17 -2.21
C PRO A 256 20.83 -18.23 -3.10
N MET A 257 21.61 -17.36 -2.47
CA MET A 257 22.53 -16.47 -3.16
C MET A 257 23.82 -17.23 -3.51
N ALA A 258 24.53 -16.77 -4.54
CA ALA A 258 25.86 -17.30 -4.86
C ALA A 258 26.76 -17.22 -3.62
N CYS A 259 27.53 -18.29 -3.37
CA CYS A 259 28.49 -18.30 -2.27
C CYS A 259 29.46 -17.13 -2.46
N LYS A 260 29.69 -16.34 -1.40
CA LYS A 260 30.68 -15.25 -1.44
C LYS A 260 32.11 -15.77 -1.63
N ARG A 261 32.35 -17.03 -1.25
CA ARG A 261 33.65 -17.68 -1.40
C ARG A 261 33.79 -18.17 -2.84
N PRO A 262 34.84 -17.75 -3.58
CA PRO A 262 35.13 -18.34 -4.87
C PRO A 262 35.45 -19.83 -4.70
N LEU A 263 35.03 -20.64 -5.68
CA LEU A 263 35.40 -22.05 -5.80
C LEU A 263 36.86 -22.20 -6.21
#